data_AF-A0A6V7TLJ2-F1
#
_entry.id   AF-A0A6V7TLJ2-F1
#
_cell.length_a   1.000
_cell.length_b   1.000
_cell.length_c   1.000
_cell.angle_alpha   90.00
_cell.angle_beta   90.00
_cell.angle_gamma   90.00
#
_symmetry.space_group_name_H-M   'P 1'
#
loop_
_entity.id
_entity.type
_entity.pdbx_description
1 polymer ?
#
loop_
_entity_poly.entity_id
_entity_poly.type
_entity_poly.pdbx_seq_one_letter_code
_entity_poly.pdbx_strand_id
1 'polypeptide(L)'
;MADVCWNAPFKAKIRQSYEDWMLHGEKETTSKGNVKAPPMLVYLSWIAEAWENLSEEMIANSFKICGISNNVDGSEDDKIHVFKPTGPIPSGAELMRKERQENEFNELTELFEEVDLMQDEENGILSDNSLEL
;
A
#
# COMPACT_ATOMS: atom_id res chain seq x y z
N MET A 1 5.42 -4.66 4.87
CA MET A 1 6.00 -4.96 3.54
C MET A 1 4.92 -5.66 2.76
N ALA A 2 4.56 -5.22 1.55
CA ALA A 2 3.35 -5.71 0.84
C ALA A 2 3.38 -7.20 0.47
N ASP A 3 4.42 -7.94 0.84
CA ASP A 3 4.58 -9.36 0.56
C ASP A 3 3.98 -10.27 1.64
N VAL A 4 3.51 -9.74 2.77
CA VAL A 4 3.05 -10.55 3.91
C VAL A 4 1.97 -11.58 3.53
N CYS A 5 1.06 -11.22 2.62
CA CYS A 5 -0.09 -12.07 2.30
C CYS A 5 0.23 -13.12 1.22
N TRP A 6 1.04 -12.76 0.22
CA TRP A 6 1.25 -13.61 -0.96
C TRP A 6 2.59 -14.36 -0.96
N ASN A 7 3.60 -13.91 -0.20
CA ASN A 7 4.93 -14.53 -0.23
C ASN A 7 4.94 -15.95 0.33
N ALA A 8 4.17 -16.19 1.40
CA ALA A 8 4.03 -17.53 1.98
C ALA A 8 3.38 -18.53 1.00
N PRO A 9 2.18 -18.27 0.42
CA PRO A 9 1.59 -19.18 -0.56
C PRO A 9 2.43 -19.31 -1.84
N PHE A 10 3.07 -18.23 -2.32
CA PHE A 10 4.00 -18.27 -3.44
C PHE A 10 5.15 -19.26 -3.21
N LYS A 11 5.85 -19.12 -2.08
CA LYS A 11 6.95 -20.02 -1.69
C LYS A 11 6.47 -21.45 -1.47
N ALA A 12 5.26 -21.64 -0.93
CA ALA A 12 4.67 -22.96 -0.76
C ALA A 12 4.46 -23.64 -2.12
N LYS A 13 3.99 -22.92 -3.13
CA LYS A 13 3.79 -23.46 -4.49
C LYS A 13 5.10 -23.84 -5.17
N ILE A 14 6.15 -23.04 -5.04
CA ILE A 14 7.49 -23.39 -5.53
C ILE A 14 8.02 -24.64 -4.82
N ARG A 15 7.85 -24.72 -3.50
CA ARG A 15 8.29 -25.88 -2.71
C ARG A 15 7.58 -27.16 -3.16
N GLN A 16 6.27 -27.10 -3.34
CA GLN A 16 5.48 -28.21 -3.87
C GLN A 16 6.02 -28.68 -5.23
N SER A 17 6.29 -27.74 -6.14
CA SER A 17 6.82 -28.05 -7.48
C SER A 17 8.20 -28.71 -7.42
N TYR A 18 9.05 -28.23 -6.51
CA TYR A 18 10.36 -28.84 -6.26
C TYR A 18 10.26 -30.25 -5.67
N GLU A 19 9.36 -30.48 -4.71
CA GLU A 19 9.12 -31.79 -4.11
C GLU A 19 8.61 -32.79 -5.16
N ASP A 20 7.66 -32.37 -6.01
CA ASP A 20 7.15 -33.19 -7.10
C ASP A 20 8.23 -33.54 -8.12
N TRP A 21 9.09 -32.58 -8.48
CA TRP A 21 10.24 -32.84 -9.35
C TRP A 21 11.28 -33.76 -8.69
N MET A 22 11.50 -33.61 -7.39
CA MET A 22 12.38 -34.49 -6.62
C MET A 22 11.85 -35.92 -6.54
N LEU A 23 10.55 -36.15 -6.65
CA LEU A 23 9.96 -37.50 -6.67
C LEU A 23 9.87 -38.07 -8.08
N HIS A 24 9.36 -37.30 -9.04
CA HIS A 24 8.93 -37.80 -10.35
C HIS A 24 9.72 -37.23 -11.54
N GLY A 25 10.51 -36.18 -11.33
CA GLY A 25 11.23 -35.49 -12.41
C GLY A 25 12.43 -36.27 -12.95
N GLU A 26 12.74 -36.04 -14.22
CA GLU A 26 14.02 -36.49 -14.79
C GLU A 26 15.17 -35.72 -14.15
N LYS A 27 16.14 -36.47 -13.63
CA LYS A 27 17.24 -35.96 -12.81
C LYS A 27 18.57 -36.39 -13.41
N GLU A 28 19.40 -35.40 -13.70
CA GLU A 28 20.80 -35.63 -14.00
C GLU A 28 21.61 -35.70 -12.71
N THR A 29 22.67 -36.51 -12.73
CA THR A 29 23.63 -36.58 -11.62
C THR A 29 24.95 -35.93 -12.02
N THR A 30 25.59 -35.31 -11.03
CA THR A 30 26.99 -34.86 -11.14
C THR A 30 27.92 -36.08 -11.23
N SER A 31 29.17 -35.88 -11.66
CA SER A 31 30.19 -36.94 -11.65
C SER A 31 30.44 -37.56 -10.27
N LYS A 32 30.04 -36.88 -9.18
CA LYS A 32 30.11 -37.36 -7.79
C LYS A 32 28.83 -38.06 -7.32
N GLY A 33 27.83 -38.25 -8.18
CA GLY A 33 26.58 -38.94 -7.86
C GLY A 33 25.49 -38.07 -7.22
N ASN A 34 25.74 -36.78 -6.96
CA ASN A 34 24.71 -35.87 -6.44
C ASN A 34 23.72 -35.49 -7.54
N VAL A 35 22.42 -35.40 -7.20
CA VAL A 35 21.38 -34.87 -8.09
C VAL A 35 21.71 -33.41 -8.43
N LYS A 36 21.71 -33.07 -9.72
CA LYS A 36 21.89 -31.69 -10.18
C LYS A 36 20.66 -30.85 -9.86
N ALA A 37 20.80 -29.53 -9.83
CA ALA A 37 19.65 -28.64 -9.73
C ALA A 37 18.71 -28.82 -10.96
N PRO A 38 17.41 -28.47 -10.82
CA PRO A 38 16.49 -28.47 -11.95
C PRO A 38 17.02 -27.58 -13.09
N PRO A 39 16.79 -27.95 -14.35
CA PRO A 39 17.08 -27.06 -15.48
C PRO A 39 16.37 -25.71 -15.31
N MET A 40 17.00 -24.63 -15.77
CA MET A 40 16.45 -23.27 -15.60
C MET A 40 15.01 -23.14 -16.14
N LEU A 41 14.71 -23.74 -17.30
CA LEU A 41 13.37 -23.71 -17.88
C LEU A 41 12.32 -24.37 -16.99
N VAL A 42 12.68 -25.46 -16.30
CA VAL A 42 11.80 -26.14 -15.34
C VAL A 42 11.58 -25.26 -14.11
N TYR A 43 12.64 -24.65 -13.59
CA TYR A 43 12.52 -23.76 -12.43
C TYR A 43 11.69 -22.49 -12.76
N LEU A 44 11.85 -21.92 -13.95
CA LEU A 44 11.10 -20.75 -14.40
C LEU A 44 9.61 -21.05 -14.59
N SER A 45 9.25 -22.24 -15.05
CA SER A 45 7.83 -22.61 -15.17
C SER A 45 7.16 -22.67 -13.78
N TRP A 46 7.86 -23.17 -12.76
CA TRP A 46 7.34 -23.17 -11.39
C TRP A 46 7.11 -21.77 -10.83
N ILE A 47 7.97 -20.81 -11.19
CA ILE A 47 7.78 -19.41 -10.79
C ILE A 47 6.53 -18.84 -11.46
N ALA A 48 6.33 -19.09 -12.76
CA ALA A 48 5.15 -18.64 -13.50
C ALA A 48 3.87 -19.24 -12.89
N GLU A 49 3.84 -20.55 -12.69
CA GLU A 49 2.71 -21.26 -12.08
C GLU A 49 2.43 -20.80 -10.64
N ALA A 50 3.47 -20.44 -9.88
CA ALA A 50 3.33 -19.91 -8.53
C ALA A 50 2.67 -18.53 -8.52
N TRP A 51 2.96 -17.68 -9.50
CA TRP A 51 2.27 -16.40 -9.66
C TRP A 51 0.82 -16.59 -10.11
N GLU A 52 0.57 -17.49 -11.08
CA GLU A 52 -0.78 -17.81 -11.56
C GLU A 52 -1.68 -18.42 -10.48
N ASN A 53 -1.08 -19.07 -9.47
CA ASN A 53 -1.83 -19.62 -8.33
C ASN A 53 -2.31 -18.57 -7.33
N LEU A 54 -1.77 -17.35 -7.36
CA LEU A 54 -2.18 -16.30 -6.45
C LEU A 54 -3.40 -15.57 -7.02
N SER A 55 -4.38 -15.25 -6.16
CA SER A 55 -5.49 -14.40 -6.57
C SER A 55 -5.06 -12.93 -6.64
N GLU A 56 -5.58 -12.21 -7.64
CA GLU A 56 -5.40 -10.76 -7.74
C GLU A 56 -5.88 -10.05 -6.46
N GLU A 57 -6.97 -10.53 -5.87
CA GLU A 57 -7.50 -10.04 -4.61
C GLU A 57 -6.48 -10.16 -3.47
N MET A 58 -5.78 -11.29 -3.35
CA MET A 58 -4.76 -11.49 -2.31
C MET A 58 -3.61 -10.50 -2.46
N ILE A 59 -3.18 -10.24 -3.70
CA ILE A 59 -2.15 -9.26 -4.00
C ILE A 59 -2.65 -7.85 -3.68
N ALA A 60 -3.83 -7.46 -4.15
CA ALA A 60 -4.40 -6.14 -3.89
C ALA A 60 -4.61 -5.88 -2.38
N ASN A 61 -5.12 -6.88 -1.64
CA ASN A 61 -5.33 -6.79 -0.20
C ASN A 61 -4.02 -6.63 0.57
N SER A 62 -2.90 -7.16 0.07
CA SER A 62 -1.62 -7.03 0.76
C SER A 62 -1.11 -5.60 0.80
N PHE A 63 -1.39 -4.80 -0.25
CA PHE A 63 -1.10 -3.36 -0.28
C PHE A 63 -1.98 -2.59 0.70
N LYS A 64 -3.28 -2.91 0.78
CA LYS A 64 -4.22 -2.27 1.73
C LYS A 64 -3.88 -2.56 3.19
N ILE A 65 -3.51 -3.81 3.48
CA ILE A 65 -3.07 -4.23 4.82
C ILE A 65 -1.80 -3.49 5.25
N CYS A 66 -0.96 -3.09 4.29
CA CYS A 66 0.24 -2.31 4.53
C CYS A 66 0.04 -0.78 4.52
N GLY A 67 -1.18 -0.28 4.31
CA GLY A 67 -1.42 1.16 4.27
C GLY A 67 -0.97 1.85 2.97
N ILE A 68 -0.72 1.10 1.88
CA ILE A 68 -0.09 1.66 0.67
C ILE A 68 -1.12 2.13 -0.36
N SER A 69 -2.21 1.38 -0.54
CA SER A 69 -3.23 1.64 -1.56
C SER A 69 -4.60 1.91 -0.95
N ASN A 70 -4.62 2.45 0.26
CA ASN A 70 -5.84 2.77 1.01
C ASN A 70 -6.36 4.14 0.56
N ASN A 71 -7.67 4.34 0.69
CA ASN A 71 -8.28 5.65 0.42
C ASN A 71 -7.74 6.72 1.39
N VAL A 72 -7.47 7.91 0.85
CA VAL A 72 -6.92 9.05 1.61
C VAL A 72 -7.91 9.63 2.62
N ASP A 73 -9.21 9.48 2.37
CA ASP A 73 -10.30 9.89 3.27
C ASP A 73 -10.38 9.05 4.56
N GLY A 74 -9.58 7.99 4.66
CA GLY A 74 -9.53 7.10 5.81
C GLY A 74 -10.63 6.04 5.83
N SER A 75 -11.44 5.89 4.78
CA SER A 75 -12.52 4.90 4.72
C SER A 75 -12.03 3.44 4.77
N GLU A 76 -10.73 3.22 4.65
CA GLU A 76 -10.08 1.90 4.64
C GLU A 76 -9.01 1.75 5.73
N ASP A 77 -8.95 2.65 6.71
CA ASP A 77 -7.96 2.60 7.79
C ASP A 77 -8.12 1.34 8.67
N ASP A 78 -9.33 0.81 8.79
CA ASP A 78 -9.64 -0.44 9.49
C ASP A 78 -8.94 -1.67 8.88
N LYS A 79 -8.58 -1.59 7.59
CA LYS A 79 -7.88 -2.67 6.87
C LYS A 79 -6.39 -2.71 7.18
N ILE A 80 -5.81 -1.62 7.67
CA ILE A 80 -4.38 -1.50 7.94
C ILE A 80 -4.03 -2.39 9.14
N HIS A 81 -3.10 -3.32 8.93
CA HIS A 81 -2.76 -4.35 9.93
C HIS A 81 -2.38 -3.77 11.28
N VAL A 82 -1.57 -2.71 11.27
CA VAL A 82 -1.01 -2.16 12.50
C VAL A 82 -2.05 -1.46 13.37
N PHE A 83 -3.19 -1.08 12.78
CA PHE A 83 -4.30 -0.41 13.47
C PHE A 83 -5.32 -1.38 14.07
N LYS A 84 -5.19 -2.68 13.80
CA LYS A 84 -6.09 -3.68 14.37
C LYS A 84 -5.96 -3.72 15.91
N PRO A 85 -6.99 -4.19 16.64
CA PRO A 85 -6.94 -4.29 18.11
C PRO A 85 -5.77 -5.13 18.65
N THR A 86 -5.34 -6.13 17.88
CA THR A 86 -4.18 -6.98 18.19
C THR A 86 -2.87 -6.48 17.55
N GLY A 87 -2.93 -5.37 16.83
CA GLY A 87 -1.81 -4.77 16.13
C GLY A 87 -0.92 -3.93 17.05
N PRO A 88 0.26 -3.49 16.57
CA PRO A 88 1.19 -2.70 17.38
C PRO A 88 0.67 -1.30 17.74
N ILE A 89 -0.28 -0.74 16.97
CA ILE A 89 -0.83 0.60 17.17
C ILE A 89 -2.37 0.55 17.11
N PRO A 90 -3.06 -0.04 18.10
CA PRO A 90 -4.51 -0.22 18.06
C PRO A 90 -5.30 1.10 17.95
N SER A 91 -4.73 2.22 18.41
CA SER A 91 -5.32 3.56 18.31
C SER A 91 -5.00 4.27 16.98
N GLY A 92 -4.24 3.65 16.09
CA GLY A 92 -3.69 4.33 14.91
C GLY A 92 -4.77 4.86 13.95
N ALA A 93 -5.87 4.12 13.76
CA ALA A 93 -6.99 4.58 12.94
C ALA A 93 -7.67 5.84 13.54
N GLU A 94 -7.78 5.91 14.86
CA GLU A 94 -8.33 7.09 15.55
C GLU A 94 -7.39 8.30 15.44
N LEU A 95 -6.08 8.07 15.61
CA LEU A 95 -5.06 9.12 15.45
C LEU A 95 -5.06 9.70 14.03
N MET A 96 -5.10 8.85 13.01
CA MET A 96 -5.17 9.28 11.60
C MET A 96 -6.45 10.06 11.31
N ARG A 97 -7.59 9.65 11.87
CA ARG A 97 -8.85 10.39 11.75
C ARG A 97 -8.77 11.77 12.38
N LYS A 98 -8.18 11.88 13.58
CA LYS A 98 -8.00 13.16 14.28
C LYS A 98 -7.12 14.11 13.46
N GLU A 99 -6.00 13.60 12.95
CA GLU A 99 -5.07 14.37 12.12
C GLU A 99 -5.76 14.91 10.85
N ARG A 100 -6.57 14.10 10.16
CA ARG A 100 -7.33 14.57 8.98
C ARG A 100 -8.31 15.69 9.32
N GLN A 101 -9.02 15.58 10.44
CA GLN A 101 -9.94 16.63 10.89
C GLN A 101 -9.21 17.93 11.26
N GLU A 102 -8.03 17.83 11.88
CA GLU A 102 -7.20 18.99 12.21
C GLU A 102 -6.66 19.65 10.94
N ASN A 103 -6.21 18.86 9.96
CA ASN A 103 -5.76 19.38 8.67
C ASN A 103 -6.89 20.06 7.89
N GLU A 104 -8.08 19.45 7.81
CA GLU A 104 -9.26 20.06 7.18
C GLU A 104 -9.64 21.38 7.87
N PHE A 105 -9.58 21.43 9.21
CA PHE A 105 -9.86 22.65 9.96
C PHE A 105 -8.82 23.76 9.68
N ASN A 106 -7.54 23.39 9.62
CA ASN A 106 -6.46 24.33 9.31
C ASN A 106 -6.59 24.87 7.89
N GLU A 107 -6.82 24.01 6.89
CA GLU A 107 -7.04 24.43 5.50
C GLU A 107 -8.23 25.39 5.37
N LEU A 108 -9.33 25.13 6.08
CA LEU A 108 -10.48 26.03 6.10
C LEU A 108 -10.14 27.37 6.76
N THR A 109 -9.36 27.36 7.84
CA THR A 109 -8.95 28.57 8.56
C THR A 109 -8.06 29.45 7.68
N GLU A 110 -7.08 28.87 7.01
CA GLU A 110 -6.20 29.56 6.05
C GLU A 110 -7.00 30.18 4.90
N LEU A 111 -8.00 29.46 4.37
CA LEU A 111 -8.86 29.97 3.29
C LEU A 111 -9.72 31.16 3.76
N PHE A 112 -10.24 31.12 4.98
CA PHE A 112 -10.99 32.25 5.53
C PHE A 112 -10.11 33.49 5.71
N GLU A 113 -8.89 33.33 6.21
CA GLU A 113 -7.93 34.43 6.34
C GLU A 113 -7.58 35.03 4.96
N GLU A 114 -7.38 34.20 3.93
CA GLU A 114 -7.11 34.68 2.57
C GLU A 114 -8.29 35.47 1.98
N VAL A 115 -9.52 35.01 2.19
CA VAL A 115 -10.73 35.72 1.71
C VAL A 115 -10.92 37.05 2.43
N ASP A 116 -10.66 37.12 3.74
CA ASP A 116 -10.78 38.36 4.53
C ASP A 116 -9.76 39.41 4.04
N LEU A 117 -8.51 38.99 3.77
CA LEU A 117 -7.46 39.85 3.20
C LEU A 117 -7.82 40.38 1.81
N MET A 118 -8.39 39.55 0.93
CA MET A 118 -8.84 39.99 -0.39
C MET A 118 -10.00 40.99 -0.33
N GLN A 119 -10.92 40.83 0.62
CA GLN A 119 -12.03 41.79 0.82
C GLN A 119 -11.53 43.13 1.36
N ASP A 120 -10.53 43.12 2.25
CA ASP A 120 -9.90 44.33 2.77
C ASP A 120 -9.10 45.08 1.70
N GLU A 121 -8.41 44.38 0.79
CA GLU A 121 -7.73 45.00 -0.36
C GLU A 121 -8.73 45.60 -1.38
N GLU A 122 -9.86 44.93 -1.65
CA GLU A 122 -10.88 45.42 -2.58
C GLU A 122 -11.65 46.62 -2.01
N ASN A 123 -11.96 46.63 -0.70
CA ASN A 123 -12.62 47.74 -0.02
C ASN A 123 -11.70 48.94 0.23
N GLY A 124 -10.37 48.74 0.20
CA GLY A 124 -9.36 49.79 0.37
C GLY A 124 -9.19 50.75 -0.82
N ILE A 125 -9.78 50.44 -1.99
CA ILE A 125 -9.68 51.30 -3.19
C ILE A 125 -10.80 52.37 -3.25
N LEU A 126 -11.83 52.28 -2.40
CA LEU A 126 -12.94 53.26 -2.38
C LEU A 126 -12.81 54.30 -1.27
N SER A 127 -11.60 54.86 -1.04
CA SER A 127 -11.46 56.06 -0.20
C SER A 127 -10.42 57.05 -0.72
N ASP A 128 -10.57 57.52 -1.96
CA ASP A 128 -10.18 58.90 -2.27
C ASP A 128 -11.07 59.51 -3.37
N ASN A 129 -12.13 60.17 -2.93
CA ASN A 129 -12.73 61.28 -3.66
C ASN A 129 -13.15 62.31 -2.61
N SER A 130 -12.17 62.89 -1.91
CA SER A 130 -12.40 64.19 -1.28
C SER A 130 -12.42 65.25 -2.37
N LEU A 131 -13.61 65.83 -2.57
CA LEU A 131 -13.85 66.99 -3.40
C LEU A 131 -12.90 68.14 -3.01
N GLU A 132 -12.02 68.55 -3.93
CA GLU A 132 -11.54 69.94 -3.93
C GLU A 132 -12.64 70.81 -4.55
N LEU A 133 -13.15 71.74 -3.74
CA LEU A 133 -14.06 72.81 -4.13
C LEU A 133 -13.47 74.13 -3.62
#